data_AF-A0A9P4M3G1-F1
#
_entry.id   AF-A0A9P4M3G1-F1
#
_cell.length_a   1.000
_cell.length_b   1.000
_cell.length_c   1.000
_cell.angle_alpha   90.00
_cell.angle_beta   90.00
_cell.angle_gamma   90.00
#
_symmetry.space_group_name_H-M   'P 1'
#
loop_
_entity.id
_entity.type
_entity.pdbx_description
1 polymer ?
#
loop_
_entity_poly.entity_id
_entity_poly.type
_entity_poly.pdbx_seq_one_letter_code
_entity_poly.pdbx_strand_id
1 'polypeptide(L)'
;MLPTLIRRAAESGKSLFDFENNPYKAKKTWPPDFDKLSHKHQFRLERRYRRRSKLKWARPTWTKGVKLAQWGAIVCMEDESITSVNG
;
A
#
# COMPACT_ATOMS: atom_id res chain seq x y z
N MET A 1 -31.68 5.06 -3.08
CA MET A 1 -30.25 4.64 -3.00
C MET A 1 -30.00 3.19 -3.44
N LEU A 2 -31.01 2.32 -3.55
CA LEU A 2 -30.85 0.91 -3.96
C LEU A 2 -30.72 0.64 -5.48
N PRO A 3 -31.37 1.37 -6.41
CA PRO A 3 -31.30 1.03 -7.85
C PRO A 3 -29.90 1.21 -8.44
N THR A 4 -29.08 2.07 -7.84
CA THR A 4 -27.67 2.26 -8.23
C THR A 4 -26.79 1.06 -7.87
N LEU A 5 -27.11 0.30 -6.83
CA LEU A 5 -26.37 -0.90 -6.45
C LEU A 5 -26.65 -2.06 -7.39
N ILE A 6 -27.91 -2.22 -7.84
CA ILE A 6 -28.30 -3.23 -8.83
C ILE A 6 -27.60 -2.96 -10.16
N ARG A 7 -27.60 -1.70 -10.62
CA ARG A 7 -26.89 -1.29 -11.83
C ARG A 7 -25.39 -1.58 -11.74
N ARG A 8 -24.76 -1.26 -10.60
CA ARG A 8 -23.34 -1.50 -10.36
C ARG A 8 -22.98 -2.99 -10.26
N ALA A 9 -23.87 -3.82 -9.71
CA ALA A 9 -23.70 -5.27 -9.67
C ALA A 9 -23.80 -5.90 -11.07
N ALA A 10 -24.71 -5.41 -11.92
CA ALA A 10 -24.84 -5.83 -13.31
C ALA A 10 -23.65 -5.41 -14.19
N GLU A 11 -22.89 -4.38 -13.80
CA GLU A 11 -21.69 -3.91 -14.49
C GLU A 11 -20.39 -4.66 -14.08
N SER A 12 -20.46 -5.60 -13.12
CA SER A 12 -19.31 -6.26 -12.49
C SER A 12 -18.40 -7.09 -13.40
N GLY A 13 -18.82 -7.38 -14.63
CA GLY A 13 -18.04 -8.13 -15.62
C GLY A 13 -17.12 -7.29 -16.52
N LYS A 14 -17.23 -5.95 -16.47
CA LYS A 14 -16.39 -5.06 -17.28
C LYS A 14 -15.10 -4.78 -16.51
N SER A 15 -13.95 -5.15 -17.08
CA SER A 15 -12.67 -4.67 -16.54
C SER A 15 -12.73 -3.16 -16.44
N LEU A 16 -12.52 -2.60 -15.25
CA LEU A 16 -12.54 -1.14 -15.01
C LEU A 16 -11.55 -0.36 -15.90
N PHE A 17 -10.61 -1.08 -16.51
CA PHE A 17 -9.65 -0.58 -17.47
C PHE A 17 -9.74 -1.42 -18.75
N ASP A 18 -10.47 -0.91 -19.74
CA ASP A 18 -10.42 -1.43 -21.10
C ASP A 18 -9.47 -0.53 -21.91
N PHE A 19 -8.26 -1.03 -22.18
CA PHE A 19 -7.24 -0.27 -22.90
C PHE A 19 -7.54 -0.15 -24.40
N GLU A 20 -8.35 -1.06 -24.96
CA GLU A 20 -8.63 -1.13 -26.38
C GLU A 20 -9.78 -0.18 -26.78
N ASN A 21 -10.81 -0.10 -25.93
CA ASN A 21 -11.99 0.74 -26.17
C ASN A 21 -11.93 2.15 -25.53
N ASN A 22 -10.80 2.55 -24.94
CA ASN A 22 -10.67 3.88 -24.33
C ASN A 22 -10.65 4.99 -25.42
N PRO A 23 -11.57 5.98 -25.38
CA PRO A 23 -11.57 7.12 -26.31
C PRO A 23 -10.26 7.93 -26.26
N TYR A 24 -9.60 7.95 -25.11
CA TYR A 24 -8.34 8.65 -24.90
C TYR A 24 -7.18 7.65 -24.82
N LYS A 25 -6.65 7.27 -25.98
CA LYS A 25 -5.52 6.34 -26.05
C LYS A 25 -4.24 6.98 -25.51
N ALA A 26 -3.49 6.21 -24.72
CA ALA A 26 -2.20 6.66 -24.21
C ALA A 26 -1.20 6.80 -25.37
N LYS A 27 -0.56 7.97 -25.50
CA LYS A 27 0.47 8.21 -26.54
C LYS A 27 1.68 7.28 -26.45
N LYS A 28 1.96 6.79 -25.24
CA LYS A 28 3.00 5.80 -24.97
C LYS A 28 2.34 4.61 -24.31
N THR A 29 2.49 3.44 -24.91
CA THR A 29 2.05 2.18 -24.32
C THR A 29 2.90 1.90 -23.08
N TRP A 30 2.22 1.59 -21.99
CA TRP A 30 2.83 1.03 -20.79
C TRP A 30 2.38 -0.44 -20.75
N PRO A 31 3.21 -1.42 -20.37
CA PRO A 31 4.59 -1.32 -19.91
C PRO A 31 5.59 -1.11 -21.05
N PRO A 32 6.73 -0.45 -20.78
CA PRO A 32 7.82 -0.43 -21.74
C PRO A 32 8.43 -1.84 -21.88
N ASP A 33 8.80 -2.22 -23.09
CA ASP A 33 9.59 -3.44 -23.32
C ASP A 33 10.96 -3.28 -22.64
N PHE A 34 11.18 -4.02 -21.54
CA PHE A 34 12.39 -3.88 -20.76
C PHE A 34 13.63 -4.35 -21.52
N ASP A 35 13.52 -5.37 -22.37
CA ASP A 35 14.65 -5.93 -23.13
C ASP A 35 15.21 -4.95 -24.17
N LYS A 36 14.38 -4.05 -24.68
CA LYS A 36 14.78 -3.02 -25.67
C LYS A 36 15.35 -1.76 -25.01
N LEU A 37 15.32 -1.69 -23.67
CA LEU A 37 15.67 -0.50 -22.91
C LEU A 37 17.14 -0.51 -22.50
N SER A 38 17.84 0.61 -22.68
CA SER A 38 19.24 0.74 -22.20
C SER A 38 19.33 0.43 -20.69
N HIS A 39 20.39 -0.27 -20.29
CA HIS A 39 20.61 -0.68 -18.90
C HIS A 39 20.57 0.50 -17.90
N LYS A 40 21.09 1.67 -18.29
CA LYS A 40 21.01 2.90 -17.49
C LYS A 40 19.55 3.31 -17.24
N HIS A 41 18.67 3.13 -18.23
CA HIS A 41 17.26 3.44 -18.09
C HIS A 41 16.52 2.40 -17.24
N GLN A 42 16.83 1.11 -17.42
CA GLN A 42 16.31 0.02 -16.58
C GLN A 42 16.64 0.27 -15.10
N PHE A 43 17.89 0.57 -14.76
CA PHE A 43 18.31 0.85 -13.39
C PHE A 43 17.54 2.03 -12.76
N ARG A 44 17.26 3.08 -13.55
CA ARG A 44 16.44 4.22 -13.08
C ARG A 44 15.00 3.81 -12.78
N LEU A 45 14.41 2.95 -13.60
CA LEU A 45 13.05 2.43 -13.38
C LEU A 45 13.01 1.53 -12.16
N GLU A 46 13.98 0.63 -12.02
CA GLU A 46 14.12 -0.26 -10.87
C GLU A 46 14.26 0.54 -9.57
N ARG A 47 15.17 1.54 -9.55
CA ARG A 47 15.35 2.42 -8.40
C ARG A 47 14.06 3.17 -8.04
N ARG A 48 13.29 3.63 -9.03
CA ARG A 48 11.98 4.27 -8.81
C ARG A 48 10.96 3.29 -8.25
N TYR A 49 10.93 2.07 -8.77
CA TYR A 49 10.04 1.00 -8.30
C TYR A 49 10.32 0.67 -6.82
N ARG A 50 11.57 0.37 -6.46
CA ARG A 50 11.97 0.06 -5.08
C ARG A 50 11.56 1.15 -4.09
N ARG A 51 11.74 2.42 -4.46
CA ARG A 51 11.31 3.57 -3.64
C ARG A 51 9.79 3.61 -3.44
N ARG A 52 9.02 3.43 -4.51
CA ARG A 52 7.55 3.45 -4.45
C ARG A 52 7.03 2.27 -3.64
N SER A 53 7.60 1.09 -3.79
CA SER A 53 7.24 -0.10 -2.99
C SER A 53 7.47 0.17 -1.50
N LYS A 54 8.64 0.71 -1.12
CA LYS A 54 8.91 1.07 0.28
C LYS A 54 7.87 2.05 0.84
N LEU A 55 7.45 3.05 0.06
CA LEU A 55 6.43 4.01 0.48
C LEU A 55 5.04 3.39 0.58
N LYS A 56 4.66 2.50 -0.34
CA LYS A 56 3.37 1.78 -0.30
C LYS A 56 3.27 0.84 0.90
N TRP A 57 4.39 0.21 1.26
CA TRP A 57 4.48 -0.68 2.42
C TRP A 57 4.71 0.05 3.74
N ALA A 58 5.09 1.33 3.71
CA ALA A 58 5.23 2.12 4.92
C ALA A 58 3.86 2.31 5.60
N ARG A 59 3.72 1.87 6.85
CA ARG A 59 2.53 2.04 7.69
C ARG A 59 2.87 2.81 8.97
N PRO A 60 3.16 4.11 8.88
CA PRO A 60 3.68 4.89 10.00
C PRO A 60 2.69 4.99 11.18
N THR A 61 1.39 5.07 10.91
CA THR A 61 0.36 5.14 11.95
C THR A 61 0.25 3.84 12.74
N TRP A 62 0.23 2.70 12.06
CA TRP A 62 0.24 1.38 12.70
C TRP A 62 1.49 1.16 13.54
N THR A 63 2.67 1.50 13.00
CA THR A 63 3.92 1.38 13.76
C THR A 63 3.97 2.29 14.99
N LYS A 64 3.31 3.46 14.96
CA LYS A 64 3.19 4.34 16.13
C LYS A 64 2.28 3.70 17.18
N GLY A 65 1.14 3.14 16.78
CA GLY A 65 0.22 2.45 17.69
C GLY A 65 0.87 1.28 18.42
N VAL A 66 1.56 0.40 17.68
CA VAL A 66 2.28 -0.75 18.28
C VAL A 66 3.37 -0.28 19.26
N LYS A 67 4.11 0.78 18.92
CA LYS A 67 5.10 1.36 19.84
C LYS A 67 4.45 1.88 21.12
N LEU A 68 3.35 2.63 21.02
CA LEU A 68 2.63 3.11 22.21
C LEU A 68 2.13 1.97 23.09
N ALA A 69 1.59 0.91 22.49
CA ALA A 69 1.17 -0.28 23.22
C ALA A 69 2.36 -0.98 23.91
N GLN A 70 3.51 -1.05 23.25
CA GLN A 70 4.74 -1.58 23.85
C GLN A 70 5.17 -0.78 25.09
N TRP A 71 5.18 0.55 25.00
CA TRP A 71 5.49 1.42 26.15
C TRP A 71 4.45 1.28 27.28
N GLY A 72 3.16 1.21 26.93
CA GLY A 72 2.09 0.99 27.91
C GLY A 72 2.21 -0.34 28.63
N ALA A 73 2.59 -1.41 27.92
CA ALA A 73 2.83 -2.72 28.52
C ALA A 73 4.01 -2.71 29.50
N ILE A 74 5.10 -2.00 29.17
CA ILE A 74 6.26 -1.86 30.07
C ILE A 74 5.84 -1.17 31.37
N VAL A 75 5.19 0.00 31.28
CA VAL A 75 4.74 0.76 32.46
C VAL A 75 3.80 -0.08 33.32
N CYS A 76 2.81 -0.74 32.70
CA CYS A 76 1.84 -1.54 33.42
C CYS A 76 2.46 -2.76 34.15
N MET A 77 3.54 -3.33 33.61
CA MET A 77 4.25 -4.45 34.25
C MET A 77 5.17 -3.99 35.39
N GLU A 78 5.70 -2.76 35.32
CA GLU A 78 6.59 -2.23 36.36
C GLU A 78 5.83 -1.97 37.67
N ASP A 79 4.55 -1.57 37.61
CA ASP A 79 3.68 -1.36 38.78
C ASP A 79 3.38 -2.65 39.58
N GLU A 80 3.32 -3.82 38.94
CA GLU A 80 3.16 -5.11 39.63
C GLU A 80 4.42 -5.54 40.40
N SER A 81 5.61 -5.09 39.95
CA SER A 81 6.88 -5.40 40.64
C SER A 81 7.11 -4.55 41.89
N ILE A 82 6.61 -3.31 41.92
CA ILE A 82 6.76 -2.39 43.07
C ILE A 82 5.80 -2.76 44.21
N THR A 83 4.60 -3.26 43.88
CA THR A 83 3.61 -3.71 44.88
C THR A 83 3.95 -5.06 45.50
N SER A 84 4.71 -5.93 44.82
CA SER A 84 5.22 -7.20 45.38
C SER A 84 6.43 -7.03 46.31
N VAL A 85 7.13 -5.90 46.30
CA VAL A 85 8.32 -5.65 47.14
C VAL A 85 7.97 -4.89 48.43
N ASN A 86 6.79 -4.24 48.49
CA ASN A 86 6.32 -3.51 49.67
C ASN A 86 5.25 -4.28 50.49
N GLY A 87 5.12 -5.60 50.29
CA GLY A 87 4.22 -6.50 51.01
C GLY A 87 4.97 -7.45 51.94
#